data_AF-A0A1Z5SDB0-F1
#
_entry.id   AF-A0A1Z5SDB0-F1
#
_cell.length_a   1.000
_cell.length_b   1.000
_cell.length_c   1.000
_cell.angle_alpha   90.00
_cell.angle_beta   90.00
_cell.angle_gamma   90.00
#
_symmetry.space_group_name_H-M   'P 1'
#
loop_
_entity.id
_entity.type
_entity.pdbx_description
1 polymer ?
#
loop_
_entity_poly.entity_id
_entity_poly.type
_entity_poly.pdbx_seq_one_letter_code
_entity_poly.pdbx_strand_id
1 'polypeptide(L)'
;MKSLYVISSICLVLLLGYAQVSAQGIIIPTGSYVIQENGNLCTANNFTNNGSFSANGGTVVFTGSTQSINGSTETTFNNITVSTGSTTTVSSANQKLKAILKSNGTLNCGGNLTLLSTSTQTALVDGTGTGSVSGNLIMQRYLASRFGYKYFSSPFTSATVNEFSNEITLSASFPPVYKYDENLPSNGWYHYAASTNTMFPLYGYAINFGNTSSALTVDMTGVVSNGTVSTTLYNNNQTYTQGFNLVGNPYPSPIDWNAASGWTKTNIDDAIYYFDASSTDQYTGTYSSYINGVSSNGIANNIIPAMQAFFVHVSNGTFPVTATFAVNNNVRINNFNPTFHKSTGNSQPTMRIKAKYATEEGFADNMVIYFDEYAKLHFDKEFDALKINNTDTRSPNIYTISPDNQSLSINAMPYPHDNTVVIPLGIETAKDGQLIISLQDIQNFPSNLKTYIVDRQTMAYELFSDTKTYTINLKEGVVKNRFAIVFTHKDIEDTELIQHDIKAYYTAGNLHVMLDLHTGESGTLKLYSISGQLLHQSKIAGYGDHSISAPYSTGVYMLSFEGDKQVMNKKVFIGND
;
A
#
# COMPACT_ATOMS: atom_id res chain seq x y z
N MET A 1 -35.40 -39.64 -7.60
CA MET A 1 -33.98 -39.62 -7.18
C MET A 1 -33.90 -40.18 -5.78
N LYS A 2 -33.04 -41.18 -5.53
CA LYS A 2 -32.86 -41.81 -4.21
C LYS A 2 -31.84 -41.01 -3.39
N SER A 3 -31.91 -41.09 -2.06
CA SER A 3 -30.87 -40.55 -1.17
C SER A 3 -29.60 -41.39 -1.29
N LEU A 4 -28.42 -40.75 -1.23
CA LEU A 4 -27.14 -41.47 -1.23
C LEU A 4 -26.82 -41.90 0.20
N TYR A 5 -27.01 -43.18 0.48
CA TYR A 5 -26.66 -43.82 1.76
C TYR A 5 -25.36 -44.60 1.60
N VAL A 6 -24.32 -44.21 2.35
CA VAL A 6 -23.11 -45.03 2.50
C VAL A 6 -23.34 -45.97 3.68
N ILE A 7 -23.42 -47.29 3.45
CA ILE A 7 -23.70 -48.27 4.51
C ILE A 7 -22.37 -48.62 5.22
N SER A 8 -22.42 -48.81 6.54
CA SER A 8 -21.27 -49.22 7.36
C SER A 8 -20.63 -50.50 6.80
N SER A 9 -19.29 -50.52 6.75
CA SER A 9 -18.44 -51.61 6.22
C SER A 9 -18.20 -51.64 4.71
N ILE A 10 -18.73 -50.69 3.93
CA ILE A 10 -18.38 -50.52 2.51
C ILE A 10 -17.69 -49.18 2.35
N CYS A 11 -16.47 -49.18 1.81
CA CYS A 11 -15.94 -47.94 1.30
C CYS A 11 -16.60 -47.57 -0.01
N LEU A 12 -17.43 -46.54 0.01
CA LEU A 12 -17.87 -45.89 -1.21
C LEU A 12 -16.79 -44.90 -1.63
N VAL A 13 -15.74 -45.40 -2.29
CA VAL A 13 -14.82 -44.55 -3.04
C VAL A 13 -15.56 -44.10 -4.30
N LEU A 14 -16.29 -42.99 -4.19
CA LEU A 14 -16.75 -42.25 -5.35
C LEU A 14 -15.50 -41.54 -5.92
N LEU A 15 -14.74 -42.24 -6.76
CA LEU A 15 -13.71 -41.64 -7.62
C LEU A 15 -14.43 -40.76 -8.65
N LEU A 16 -14.79 -39.55 -8.25
CA LEU A 16 -15.55 -38.58 -9.06
C LEU A 16 -14.63 -37.81 -10.01
N GLY A 17 -13.88 -38.53 -10.84
CA GLY A 17 -13.14 -37.91 -11.93
C GLY A 17 -14.10 -37.13 -12.85
N TYR A 18 -14.15 -35.81 -12.67
CA TYR A 18 -14.89 -34.82 -13.48
C TYR A 18 -16.41 -35.01 -13.64
N ALA A 19 -17.06 -35.84 -12.82
CA ALA A 19 -18.49 -36.10 -12.91
C ALA A 19 -19.33 -35.29 -11.91
N GLN A 20 -20.57 -34.93 -12.29
CA GLN A 20 -21.58 -34.40 -11.37
C GLN A 20 -22.37 -35.56 -10.74
N VAL A 21 -22.42 -35.60 -9.40
CA VAL A 21 -23.31 -36.50 -8.66
C VAL A 21 -24.48 -35.68 -8.13
N SER A 22 -25.71 -36.16 -8.32
CA SER A 22 -26.89 -35.54 -7.73
C SER A 22 -27.58 -36.55 -6.82
N ALA A 23 -27.72 -36.20 -5.55
CA ALA A 23 -28.40 -37.00 -4.54
C ALA A 23 -29.59 -36.23 -3.97
N GLN A 24 -30.64 -36.94 -3.58
CA GLN A 24 -31.75 -36.28 -2.88
C GLN A 24 -31.26 -35.67 -1.57
N GLY A 25 -30.53 -36.44 -0.76
CA GLY A 25 -29.82 -36.01 0.45
C GLY A 25 -28.52 -36.81 0.58
N ILE A 26 -27.59 -36.32 1.40
CA ILE A 26 -26.31 -36.99 1.65
C ILE A 26 -26.25 -37.31 3.14
N ILE A 27 -26.06 -38.58 3.47
CA ILE A 27 -25.85 -39.03 4.85
C ILE A 27 -24.59 -39.88 4.87
N ILE A 28 -23.61 -39.47 5.68
CA ILE A 28 -22.37 -40.21 5.93
C ILE A 28 -22.47 -40.76 7.36
N PRO A 29 -22.80 -42.04 7.57
CA PRO A 29 -22.91 -42.61 8.90
C PRO A 29 -21.56 -42.73 9.59
N THR A 30 -21.59 -42.93 10.90
CA THR A 30 -20.39 -43.24 11.69
C THR A 30 -19.68 -44.47 11.16
N GLY A 31 -18.36 -44.37 10.99
CA GLY A 31 -17.52 -45.43 10.41
C GLY A 31 -17.51 -45.46 8.87
N SER A 32 -18.33 -44.64 8.19
CA SER A 32 -18.28 -44.48 6.74
C SER A 32 -17.39 -43.31 6.34
N TYR A 33 -16.89 -43.34 5.11
CA TYR A 33 -16.16 -42.22 4.53
C TYR A 33 -16.62 -41.92 3.11
N VAL A 34 -16.57 -40.64 2.75
CA VAL A 34 -16.79 -40.14 1.39
C VAL A 34 -15.57 -39.32 0.98
N ILE A 35 -15.03 -39.63 -0.18
CA ILE A 35 -13.95 -38.87 -0.81
C ILE A 35 -14.54 -38.27 -2.08
N GLN A 36 -14.48 -36.95 -2.21
CA GLN A 36 -14.86 -36.20 -3.41
C GLN A 36 -13.59 -35.79 -4.15
N GLU A 37 -13.22 -36.56 -5.18
CA GLU A 37 -12.07 -36.27 -6.03
C GLU A 37 -12.42 -35.29 -7.16
N ASN A 38 -12.35 -33.98 -6.91
CA ASN A 38 -12.83 -32.94 -7.84
C ASN A 38 -14.34 -33.10 -8.20
N GLY A 39 -14.87 -32.25 -9.10
CA GLY A 39 -16.27 -32.33 -9.56
C GLY A 39 -17.34 -31.80 -8.57
N ASN A 40 -18.62 -31.91 -8.95
CA ASN A 40 -19.75 -31.36 -8.19
C ASN A 40 -20.55 -32.45 -7.49
N LEU A 41 -20.70 -32.36 -6.16
CA LEU A 41 -21.58 -33.17 -5.34
C LEU A 41 -22.83 -32.35 -5.00
N CYS A 42 -23.91 -32.58 -5.75
CA CYS A 42 -25.17 -31.86 -5.63
C CYS A 42 -26.12 -32.56 -4.65
N THR A 43 -26.74 -31.81 -3.75
CA THR A 43 -27.75 -32.32 -2.81
C THR A 43 -28.99 -31.43 -2.81
N ALA A 44 -30.17 -32.04 -2.74
CA ALA A 44 -31.47 -31.36 -2.75
C ALA A 44 -32.18 -31.35 -1.37
N ASN A 45 -31.58 -31.97 -0.36
CA ASN A 45 -32.00 -32.07 1.04
C ASN A 45 -30.72 -31.99 1.90
N ASN A 46 -30.82 -32.35 3.17
CA ASN A 46 -29.73 -32.22 4.13
C ASN A 46 -28.46 -32.96 3.71
N PHE A 47 -27.32 -32.31 3.99
CA PHE A 47 -26.00 -32.93 4.06
C PHE A 47 -25.73 -33.24 5.54
N THR A 48 -25.63 -34.52 5.90
CA THR A 48 -25.41 -34.96 7.28
C THR A 48 -24.14 -35.79 7.37
N ASN A 49 -23.11 -35.29 8.05
CA ASN A 49 -21.84 -35.98 8.23
C ASN A 49 -21.62 -36.46 9.67
N ASN A 50 -21.78 -37.76 9.89
CA ASN A 50 -21.46 -38.45 11.14
C ASN A 50 -20.23 -39.38 10.99
N GLY A 51 -19.62 -39.41 9.80
CA GLY A 51 -18.43 -40.20 9.46
C GLY A 51 -17.30 -39.28 9.00
N SER A 52 -16.61 -39.65 7.92
CA SER A 52 -15.50 -38.86 7.36
C SER A 52 -15.82 -38.31 5.96
N PHE A 53 -15.42 -37.07 5.69
CA PHE A 53 -15.56 -36.43 4.38
C PHE A 53 -14.25 -35.78 3.93
N SER A 54 -13.76 -36.12 2.74
CA SER A 54 -12.59 -35.50 2.12
C SER A 54 -12.99 -34.82 0.82
N ALA A 55 -12.78 -33.50 0.73
CA ALA A 55 -13.32 -32.70 -0.37
C ALA A 55 -12.44 -32.57 -1.62
N ASN A 56 -11.14 -32.96 -1.56
CA ASN A 56 -10.12 -32.99 -2.64
C ASN A 56 -10.40 -32.11 -3.89
N GLY A 57 -10.59 -30.80 -3.71
CA GLY A 57 -10.80 -29.84 -4.81
C GLY A 57 -12.27 -29.68 -5.29
N GLY A 58 -13.17 -30.58 -4.91
CA GLY A 58 -14.56 -30.60 -5.35
C GLY A 58 -15.46 -29.51 -4.75
N THR A 59 -16.65 -29.38 -5.33
CA THR A 59 -17.69 -28.44 -4.89
C THR A 59 -18.90 -29.20 -4.36
N VAL A 60 -19.40 -28.85 -3.19
CA VAL A 60 -20.72 -29.29 -2.72
C VAL A 60 -21.75 -28.25 -3.14
N VAL A 61 -22.74 -28.66 -3.93
CA VAL A 61 -23.77 -27.80 -4.49
C VAL A 61 -25.10 -28.07 -3.82
N PHE A 62 -25.61 -27.08 -3.10
CA PHE A 62 -26.85 -27.12 -2.37
C PHE A 62 -28.00 -26.60 -3.25
N THR A 63 -28.89 -27.50 -3.65
CA THR A 63 -29.94 -27.28 -4.66
C THR A 63 -31.37 -27.38 -4.12
N GLY A 64 -31.54 -27.84 -2.87
CA GLY A 64 -32.84 -27.97 -2.22
C GLY A 64 -33.52 -26.63 -1.93
N SER A 65 -34.85 -26.61 -1.83
CA SER A 65 -35.61 -25.41 -1.43
C SER A 65 -35.26 -24.98 -0.01
N THR A 66 -35.22 -25.93 0.92
CA THR A 66 -34.74 -25.75 2.29
C THR A 66 -33.94 -26.98 2.70
N GLN A 67 -32.71 -26.78 3.17
CA GLN A 67 -31.83 -27.86 3.60
C GLN A 67 -30.86 -27.40 4.69
N SER A 68 -30.16 -28.34 5.29
CA SER A 68 -29.18 -28.07 6.33
C SER A 68 -27.87 -28.84 6.13
N ILE A 69 -26.78 -28.22 6.59
CA ILE A 69 -25.51 -28.88 6.86
C ILE A 69 -25.55 -29.30 8.33
N ASN A 70 -25.55 -30.60 8.56
CA ASN A 70 -25.72 -31.25 9.85
C ASN A 70 -24.62 -32.30 10.07
N GLY A 71 -24.66 -32.89 11.27
CA GLY A 71 -23.91 -34.08 11.62
C GLY A 71 -23.13 -33.89 12.91
N SER A 72 -22.65 -35.00 13.46
CA SER A 72 -21.79 -35.00 14.65
C SER A 72 -20.32 -34.75 14.33
N THR A 73 -19.90 -34.88 13.07
CA THR A 73 -18.51 -34.70 12.66
C THR A 73 -18.31 -33.36 11.95
N GLU A 74 -17.20 -32.70 12.26
CA GLU A 74 -16.71 -31.54 11.50
C GLU A 74 -16.56 -31.90 10.02
N THR A 75 -17.14 -31.10 9.13
CA THR A 75 -16.92 -31.22 7.68
C THR A 75 -16.05 -30.07 7.21
N THR A 76 -14.93 -30.40 6.58
CA THR A 76 -14.12 -29.44 5.83
C THR A 76 -14.46 -29.53 4.35
N PHE A 77 -15.20 -28.54 3.86
CA PHE A 77 -15.52 -28.38 2.45
C PHE A 77 -14.36 -27.74 1.70
N ASN A 78 -14.19 -28.11 0.43
CA ASN A 78 -13.29 -27.37 -0.45
C ASN A 78 -14.02 -26.14 -1.02
N ASN A 79 -15.07 -26.35 -1.82
CA ASN A 79 -15.98 -25.29 -2.26
C ASN A 79 -17.43 -25.57 -1.85
N ILE A 80 -18.19 -24.51 -1.59
CA ILE A 80 -19.65 -24.55 -1.38
C ILE A 80 -20.31 -23.68 -2.44
N THR A 81 -21.36 -24.20 -3.08
CA THR A 81 -22.28 -23.40 -3.88
C THR A 81 -23.71 -23.57 -3.35
N VAL A 82 -24.40 -22.46 -3.07
CA VAL A 82 -25.84 -22.46 -2.79
C VAL A 82 -26.57 -21.97 -4.03
N SER A 83 -27.44 -22.79 -4.61
CA SER A 83 -28.15 -22.48 -5.84
C SER A 83 -29.26 -21.45 -5.65
N THR A 84 -29.66 -20.81 -6.75
CA THR A 84 -30.81 -19.90 -6.77
C THR A 84 -32.07 -20.58 -6.27
N GLY A 85 -32.83 -19.91 -5.39
CA GLY A 85 -34.04 -20.46 -4.76
C GLY A 85 -33.77 -21.42 -3.59
N SER A 86 -32.50 -21.75 -3.30
CA SER A 86 -32.14 -22.60 -2.16
C SER A 86 -31.92 -21.80 -0.88
N THR A 87 -32.42 -22.33 0.24
CA THR A 87 -32.05 -21.88 1.59
C THR A 87 -31.30 -23.00 2.31
N THR A 88 -30.02 -22.78 2.60
CA THR A 88 -29.16 -23.74 3.30
C THR A 88 -28.78 -23.18 4.67
N THR A 89 -28.98 -23.95 5.73
CA THR A 89 -28.59 -23.56 7.10
C THR A 89 -27.44 -24.42 7.60
N VAL A 90 -26.38 -23.81 8.11
CA VAL A 90 -25.27 -24.51 8.78
C VAL A 90 -25.65 -24.73 10.23
N SER A 91 -26.18 -25.91 10.53
CA SER A 91 -26.78 -26.22 11.84
C SER A 91 -25.83 -26.90 12.81
N SER A 92 -24.81 -27.62 12.31
CA SER A 92 -23.76 -28.22 13.13
C SER A 92 -22.55 -27.28 13.27
N ALA A 93 -21.99 -27.16 14.47
CA ALA A 93 -20.82 -26.31 14.72
C ALA A 93 -19.57 -26.75 13.96
N ASN A 94 -18.57 -25.85 13.91
CA ASN A 94 -17.21 -26.11 13.42
C ASN A 94 -17.10 -26.59 11.97
N GLN A 95 -18.06 -26.27 11.09
CA GLN A 95 -17.89 -26.52 9.66
C GLN A 95 -16.81 -25.59 9.09
N LYS A 96 -16.02 -26.08 8.13
CA LYS A 96 -14.89 -25.35 7.57
C LYS A 96 -14.96 -25.28 6.05
N LEU A 97 -14.39 -24.23 5.49
CA LEU A 97 -14.22 -24.04 4.06
C LEU A 97 -12.78 -23.70 3.72
N LYS A 98 -12.21 -24.36 2.70
CA LYS A 98 -10.82 -24.14 2.27
C LYS A 98 -10.69 -23.11 1.13
N ALA A 99 -11.68 -23.05 0.24
CA ALA A 99 -11.61 -22.25 -0.99
C ALA A 99 -12.85 -21.34 -1.15
N ILE A 100 -13.76 -21.60 -2.09
CA ILE A 100 -14.82 -20.66 -2.46
C ILE A 100 -16.15 -20.99 -1.78
N LEU A 101 -16.79 -19.96 -1.21
CA LEU A 101 -18.23 -19.93 -0.93
C LEU A 101 -18.93 -19.05 -1.96
N LYS A 102 -19.75 -19.65 -2.82
CA LYS A 102 -20.63 -18.93 -3.75
C LYS A 102 -22.10 -19.11 -3.35
N SER A 103 -22.80 -18.02 -3.04
CA SER A 103 -24.23 -18.07 -2.72
C SER A 103 -25.04 -17.36 -3.80
N ASN A 104 -25.86 -18.12 -4.53
CA ASN A 104 -26.92 -17.61 -5.41
C ASN A 104 -28.31 -17.72 -4.76
N GLY A 105 -28.41 -18.38 -3.60
CA GLY A 105 -29.61 -18.47 -2.76
C GLY A 105 -29.37 -17.82 -1.40
N THR A 106 -29.74 -18.47 -0.31
CA THR A 106 -29.45 -18.02 1.06
C THR A 106 -28.62 -19.07 1.78
N LEU A 107 -27.43 -18.71 2.26
CA LEU A 107 -26.67 -19.50 3.24
C LEU A 107 -26.77 -18.85 4.62
N ASN A 108 -27.43 -19.51 5.57
CA ASN A 108 -27.43 -19.10 6.97
C ASN A 108 -26.27 -19.79 7.71
N CYS A 109 -25.22 -19.05 8.04
CA CYS A 109 -24.01 -19.59 8.67
C CYS A 109 -24.14 -19.83 10.18
N GLY A 110 -24.96 -19.04 10.89
CA GLY A 110 -25.29 -19.28 12.30
C GLY A 110 -24.12 -19.28 13.29
N GLY A 111 -22.94 -18.77 12.91
CA GLY A 111 -21.69 -18.86 13.69
C GLY A 111 -20.94 -20.18 13.52
N ASN A 112 -21.40 -21.05 12.62
CA ASN A 112 -20.95 -22.44 12.54
C ASN A 112 -20.03 -22.74 11.34
N LEU A 113 -19.73 -21.74 10.50
CA LEU A 113 -18.87 -21.90 9.32
C LEU A 113 -17.64 -21.01 9.43
N THR A 114 -16.46 -21.61 9.27
CA THR A 114 -15.16 -20.93 9.25
C THR A 114 -14.54 -20.94 7.85
N LEU A 115 -14.22 -19.76 7.33
CA LEU A 115 -13.34 -19.58 6.17
C LEU A 115 -11.90 -19.71 6.63
N LEU A 116 -11.23 -20.79 6.20
CA LEU A 116 -9.87 -21.10 6.65
C LEU A 116 -8.82 -20.21 5.99
N SER A 117 -7.76 -19.91 6.73
CA SER A 117 -6.56 -19.29 6.19
C SER A 117 -5.31 -20.01 6.67
N THR A 118 -4.47 -20.41 5.71
CA THR A 118 -3.18 -21.05 5.94
C THR A 118 -2.06 -20.24 5.28
N SER A 119 -0.81 -20.69 5.40
CA SER A 119 0.33 -20.12 4.68
C SER A 119 0.22 -20.22 3.15
N THR A 120 -0.67 -21.08 2.65
CA THR A 120 -0.80 -21.36 1.22
C THR A 120 -2.02 -20.73 0.58
N GLN A 121 -3.11 -20.50 1.34
CA GLN A 121 -4.40 -20.09 0.79
C GLN A 121 -5.30 -19.48 1.87
N THR A 122 -6.16 -18.54 1.46
CA THR A 122 -7.28 -18.05 2.27
C THR A 122 -8.60 -18.32 1.56
N ALA A 123 -9.56 -18.93 2.25
CA ALA A 123 -10.92 -19.13 1.78
C ALA A 123 -11.66 -17.78 1.67
N LEU A 124 -12.61 -17.69 0.74
CA LEU A 124 -13.29 -16.45 0.41
C LEU A 124 -14.78 -16.67 0.10
N VAL A 125 -15.56 -15.58 0.22
CA VAL A 125 -16.90 -15.50 -0.37
C VAL A 125 -16.79 -14.90 -1.76
N ASP A 126 -17.32 -15.58 -2.77
CA ASP A 126 -17.36 -15.10 -4.16
C ASP A 126 -18.31 -13.91 -4.29
N GLY A 127 -17.79 -12.75 -4.72
CA GLY A 127 -18.56 -11.52 -4.90
C GLY A 127 -19.57 -11.56 -6.04
N THR A 128 -19.49 -12.55 -6.94
CA THR A 128 -20.43 -12.75 -8.05
C THR A 128 -21.70 -13.51 -7.65
N GLY A 129 -21.81 -13.95 -6.40
CA GLY A 129 -23.01 -14.57 -5.86
C GLY A 129 -24.21 -13.62 -5.92
N THR A 130 -25.33 -14.11 -6.47
CA THR A 130 -26.58 -13.33 -6.58
C THR A 130 -27.47 -13.41 -5.34
N GLY A 131 -27.06 -14.22 -4.37
CA GLY A 131 -27.78 -14.49 -3.13
C GLY A 131 -27.16 -13.81 -1.90
N SER A 132 -27.44 -14.34 -0.72
CA SER A 132 -26.94 -13.85 0.56
C SER A 132 -26.17 -14.90 1.34
N VAL A 133 -25.23 -14.43 2.14
CA VAL A 133 -24.58 -15.16 3.23
C VAL A 133 -24.97 -14.42 4.51
N SER A 134 -25.80 -15.06 5.34
CA SER A 134 -26.49 -14.47 6.48
C SER A 134 -26.09 -15.13 7.80
N GLY A 135 -26.28 -14.40 8.90
CA GLY A 135 -25.80 -14.82 10.21
C GLY A 135 -24.28 -14.72 10.34
N ASN A 136 -23.77 -15.07 11.53
CA ASN A 136 -22.35 -14.97 11.79
C ASN A 136 -21.55 -15.99 10.96
N LEU A 137 -20.49 -15.52 10.33
CA LEU A 137 -19.45 -16.31 9.67
C LEU A 137 -18.14 -16.01 10.40
N ILE A 138 -17.27 -17.02 10.52
CA ILE A 138 -15.92 -16.85 11.06
C ILE A 138 -14.97 -16.77 9.87
N MET A 139 -14.10 -15.76 9.81
CA MET A 139 -13.07 -15.65 8.79
C MET A 139 -11.70 -15.59 9.42
N GLN A 140 -10.79 -16.44 8.94
CA GLN A 140 -9.40 -16.47 9.37
C GLN A 140 -8.50 -15.63 8.45
N ARG A 141 -7.42 -15.12 9.03
CA ARG A 141 -6.29 -14.48 8.33
C ARG A 141 -4.98 -15.00 8.90
N TYR A 142 -4.27 -15.76 8.07
CA TYR A 142 -2.91 -16.18 8.35
C TYR A 142 -1.94 -15.01 8.18
N LEU A 143 -1.09 -14.81 9.17
CA LEU A 143 0.05 -13.91 9.18
C LEU A 143 1.33 -14.76 9.24
N ALA A 144 2.23 -14.58 8.29
CA ALA A 144 3.52 -15.28 8.29
C ALA A 144 4.38 -14.92 9.52
N SER A 145 4.19 -13.71 10.04
CA SER A 145 4.77 -13.23 11.30
C SER A 145 3.77 -12.32 12.01
N ARG A 146 3.57 -12.57 13.31
CA ARG A 146 2.75 -11.71 14.17
C ARG A 146 3.52 -10.52 14.76
N PHE A 147 4.75 -10.25 14.30
CA PHE A 147 5.54 -9.19 14.90
C PHE A 147 4.97 -7.80 14.57
N GLY A 148 4.77 -6.99 15.60
CA GLY A 148 4.41 -5.57 15.51
C GLY A 148 2.99 -5.26 15.06
N TYR A 149 2.79 -4.02 14.66
CA TYR A 149 1.51 -3.57 14.10
C TYR A 149 1.20 -4.22 12.75
N LYS A 150 -0.06 -4.59 12.54
CA LYS A 150 -0.63 -4.92 11.24
C LYS A 150 -1.84 -4.04 11.01
N TYR A 151 -2.03 -3.61 9.77
CA TYR A 151 -3.20 -2.81 9.40
C TYR A 151 -4.32 -3.74 8.96
N PHE A 152 -5.34 -3.82 9.82
CA PHE A 152 -6.52 -4.65 9.65
C PHE A 152 -7.75 -3.83 9.27
N SER A 153 -8.69 -4.47 8.58
CA SER A 153 -10.03 -3.95 8.30
C SER A 153 -11.06 -5.04 8.58
N SER A 154 -12.29 -4.66 8.92
CA SER A 154 -13.36 -5.63 9.15
C SER A 154 -14.06 -5.99 7.83
N PRO A 155 -14.16 -7.29 7.47
CA PRO A 155 -15.04 -7.75 6.40
C PRO A 155 -16.49 -7.97 6.90
N PHE A 156 -16.78 -7.54 8.13
CA PHE A 156 -18.07 -7.72 8.82
C PHE A 156 -18.70 -6.40 9.17
N THR A 157 -20.03 -6.34 9.07
CA THR A 157 -20.82 -5.11 9.26
C THR A 157 -20.72 -4.49 10.65
N SER A 158 -20.49 -5.29 11.69
CA SER A 158 -20.47 -4.83 13.09
C SER A 158 -19.55 -5.64 14.00
N ALA A 159 -18.45 -6.21 13.48
CA ALA A 159 -17.46 -6.84 14.35
C ALA A 159 -16.86 -5.80 15.31
N THR A 160 -16.37 -6.26 16.47
CA THR A 160 -15.81 -5.37 17.48
C THR A 160 -14.33 -5.67 17.72
N VAL A 161 -13.64 -4.77 18.41
CA VAL A 161 -12.24 -4.98 18.81
C VAL A 161 -12.08 -6.22 19.71
N ASN A 162 -13.15 -6.68 20.36
CA ASN A 162 -13.14 -7.92 21.14
C ASN A 162 -12.74 -9.17 20.33
N GLU A 163 -12.89 -9.16 19.00
CA GLU A 163 -12.48 -10.27 18.14
C GLU A 163 -10.97 -10.56 18.19
N PHE A 164 -10.15 -9.63 18.71
CA PHE A 164 -8.71 -9.83 18.87
C PHE A 164 -8.30 -10.14 20.31
N SER A 165 -9.26 -10.27 21.25
CA SER A 165 -8.97 -10.41 22.69
C SER A 165 -8.25 -11.70 23.07
N ASN A 166 -8.29 -12.72 22.21
CA ASN A 166 -7.53 -13.97 22.32
C ASN A 166 -6.08 -13.84 21.82
N GLU A 167 -5.79 -12.88 20.94
CA GLU A 167 -4.45 -12.66 20.38
C GLU A 167 -3.67 -11.57 21.10
N ILE A 168 -4.37 -10.53 21.63
CA ILE A 168 -3.75 -9.33 22.19
C ILE A 168 -4.34 -8.94 23.54
N THR A 169 -3.55 -8.22 24.35
CA THR A 169 -4.01 -7.68 25.64
C THR A 169 -4.61 -6.29 25.46
N LEU A 170 -5.93 -6.18 25.30
CA LEU A 170 -6.63 -4.91 25.06
C LEU A 170 -6.42 -3.85 26.16
N SER A 171 -6.08 -4.27 27.37
CA SER A 171 -5.79 -3.40 28.53
C SER A 171 -4.30 -3.06 28.69
N ALA A 172 -3.45 -3.34 27.70
CA ALA A 172 -2.03 -3.02 27.78
C ALA A 172 -1.80 -1.51 28.00
N SER A 173 -0.76 -1.17 28.77
CA SER A 173 -0.42 0.23 29.10
C SER A 173 -0.08 1.05 27.85
N PHE A 174 0.55 0.41 26.86
CA PHE A 174 0.66 0.96 25.52
C PHE A 174 -0.45 0.34 24.66
N PRO A 175 -1.36 1.15 24.09
CA PRO A 175 -2.53 0.62 23.40
C PRO A 175 -2.15 -0.33 22.25
N PRO A 176 -2.78 -1.50 22.18
CA PRO A 176 -2.53 -2.44 21.09
C PRO A 176 -3.37 -2.14 19.85
N VAL A 177 -4.39 -1.29 19.94
CA VAL A 177 -5.29 -0.96 18.82
C VAL A 177 -5.44 0.55 18.66
N TYR A 178 -5.17 1.03 17.45
CA TYR A 178 -5.39 2.42 17.06
C TYR A 178 -6.30 2.52 15.85
N LYS A 179 -7.03 3.63 15.76
CA LYS A 179 -7.71 4.08 14.55
C LYS A 179 -7.04 5.37 14.07
N TYR A 180 -7.06 5.60 12.77
CA TYR A 180 -6.54 6.81 12.15
C TYR A 180 -7.67 7.82 11.93
N ASP A 181 -7.42 9.08 12.28
CA ASP A 181 -8.28 10.23 12.01
C ASP A 181 -7.44 11.36 11.41
N GLU A 182 -7.71 11.66 10.13
CA GLU A 182 -6.97 12.67 9.38
C GLU A 182 -7.10 14.07 9.97
N ASN A 183 -8.19 14.37 10.69
CA ASN A 183 -8.42 15.70 11.22
C ASN A 183 -7.67 15.98 12.54
N LEU A 184 -6.93 15.01 13.09
CA LEU A 184 -6.16 15.25 14.30
C LEU A 184 -4.96 16.17 14.01
N PRO A 185 -4.67 17.16 14.88
CA PRO A 185 -3.49 18.01 14.75
C PRO A 185 -2.19 17.29 15.12
N SER A 186 -2.27 16.04 15.59
CA SER A 186 -1.14 15.13 15.85
C SER A 186 -0.92 14.19 14.66
N ASN A 187 -0.19 13.09 14.86
CA ASN A 187 0.12 12.07 13.84
C ASN A 187 -1.08 11.24 13.30
N GLY A 188 -2.32 11.66 13.57
CA GLY A 188 -3.54 10.95 13.13
C GLY A 188 -3.95 9.72 13.94
N TRP A 189 -3.08 9.16 14.78
CA TRP A 189 -3.41 7.95 15.53
C TRP A 189 -4.05 8.26 16.88
N TYR A 190 -5.18 7.61 17.19
CA TYR A 190 -5.80 7.66 18.51
C TYR A 190 -6.20 6.27 19.01
N HIS A 191 -6.29 6.16 20.34
CA HIS A 191 -6.51 4.89 21.02
C HIS A 191 -7.90 4.35 20.69
N TYR A 192 -7.97 3.08 20.28
CA TYR A 192 -9.23 2.44 19.88
C TYR A 192 -9.40 1.03 20.46
N ALA A 193 -8.83 0.77 21.64
CA ALA A 193 -8.70 -0.58 22.20
C ALA A 193 -9.88 -1.07 23.08
N ALA A 194 -10.97 -0.30 23.23
CA ALA A 194 -12.12 -0.76 24.02
C ALA A 194 -12.81 -1.94 23.31
N SER A 195 -13.08 -3.03 24.04
CA SER A 195 -13.63 -4.27 23.45
C SER A 195 -14.97 -4.07 22.74
N THR A 196 -15.76 -3.08 23.17
CA THR A 196 -17.06 -2.72 22.57
C THR A 196 -16.95 -1.85 21.32
N ASN A 197 -15.76 -1.33 20.99
CA ASN A 197 -15.58 -0.49 19.82
C ASN A 197 -15.87 -1.28 18.55
N THR A 198 -16.77 -0.77 17.72
CA THR A 198 -17.10 -1.36 16.43
C THR A 198 -15.97 -1.11 15.43
N MET A 199 -15.63 -2.14 14.67
CA MET A 199 -14.76 -2.06 13.50
C MET A 199 -15.63 -1.99 12.25
N PHE A 200 -15.90 -0.77 11.81
CA PHE A 200 -16.72 -0.51 10.63
C PHE A 200 -16.02 -0.98 9.36
N PRO A 201 -16.75 -1.61 8.41
CA PRO A 201 -16.24 -1.88 7.06
C PRO A 201 -15.68 -0.62 6.41
N LEU A 202 -14.67 -0.80 5.55
CA LEU A 202 -14.00 0.25 4.77
C LEU A 202 -13.07 1.18 5.58
N TYR A 203 -13.03 1.03 6.90
CA TYR A 203 -12.04 1.67 7.77
C TYR A 203 -10.91 0.70 8.12
N GLY A 204 -9.69 1.23 8.25
CA GLY A 204 -8.58 0.48 8.78
C GLY A 204 -8.26 0.75 10.24
N TYR A 205 -7.55 -0.19 10.86
CA TYR A 205 -7.15 -0.21 12.26
C TYR A 205 -5.74 -0.77 12.36
N ALA A 206 -4.88 -0.16 13.19
CA ALA A 206 -3.56 -0.70 13.48
C ALA A 206 -3.63 -1.59 14.73
N ILE A 207 -3.24 -2.85 14.61
CA ILE A 207 -3.32 -3.85 15.69
C ILE A 207 -1.93 -4.42 15.97
N ASN A 208 -1.42 -4.25 17.19
CA ASN A 208 -0.11 -4.74 17.63
C ASN A 208 -0.22 -6.15 18.20
N PHE A 209 0.43 -7.12 17.55
CA PHE A 209 0.44 -8.52 17.98
C PHE A 209 1.67 -8.89 18.84
N GLY A 210 2.43 -7.88 19.28
CA GLY A 210 3.58 -8.02 20.15
C GLY A 210 4.90 -8.22 19.41
N ASN A 211 5.90 -8.70 20.13
CA ASN A 211 7.30 -8.78 19.67
C ASN A 211 7.74 -10.20 19.26
N THR A 212 6.79 -11.08 18.97
CA THR A 212 7.10 -12.45 18.53
C THR A 212 6.94 -12.56 17.03
N SER A 213 7.90 -13.18 16.35
CA SER A 213 7.90 -13.34 14.88
C SER A 213 7.28 -14.65 14.38
N SER A 214 6.71 -15.48 15.27
CA SER A 214 6.02 -16.71 14.87
C SER A 214 4.77 -16.39 14.04
N ALA A 215 4.43 -17.30 13.14
CA ALA A 215 3.17 -17.22 12.41
C ALA A 215 1.96 -17.24 13.37
N LEU A 216 0.86 -16.61 12.95
CA LEU A 216 -0.40 -16.54 13.68
C LEU A 216 -1.56 -16.59 12.70
N THR A 217 -2.61 -17.35 13.01
CA THR A 217 -3.88 -17.24 12.29
C THR A 217 -4.87 -16.53 13.20
N VAL A 218 -5.21 -15.31 12.83
CA VAL A 218 -6.21 -14.48 13.52
C VAL A 218 -7.58 -14.81 12.95
N ASP A 219 -8.64 -14.71 13.75
CA ASP A 219 -10.00 -14.82 13.26
C ASP A 219 -10.89 -13.67 13.72
N MET A 220 -11.94 -13.42 12.95
CA MET A 220 -13.00 -12.49 13.28
C MET A 220 -14.34 -13.13 12.93
N THR A 221 -15.35 -12.86 13.74
CA THR A 221 -16.71 -13.37 13.58
C THR A 221 -17.70 -12.24 13.37
N GLY A 222 -18.63 -12.42 12.43
CA GLY A 222 -19.74 -11.49 12.26
C GLY A 222 -20.58 -11.73 11.03
N VAL A 223 -21.56 -10.86 10.80
CA VAL A 223 -22.33 -10.86 9.55
C VAL A 223 -21.49 -10.20 8.46
N VAL A 224 -21.22 -10.94 7.38
CA VAL A 224 -20.37 -10.47 6.29
C VAL A 224 -20.92 -9.19 5.66
N SER A 225 -20.01 -8.27 5.35
CA SER A 225 -20.30 -7.10 4.53
C SER A 225 -20.36 -7.51 3.06
N ASN A 226 -21.37 -7.02 2.34
CA ASN A 226 -21.66 -7.36 0.95
C ASN A 226 -22.41 -6.20 0.28
N GLY A 227 -22.26 -6.05 -1.04
CA GLY A 227 -22.85 -4.95 -1.78
C GLY A 227 -22.05 -3.66 -1.64
N THR A 228 -22.66 -2.51 -1.93
CA THR A 228 -21.95 -1.22 -1.89
C THR A 228 -21.68 -0.77 -0.46
N VAL A 229 -20.43 -0.39 -0.17
CA VAL A 229 -20.00 0.25 1.08
C VAL A 229 -19.37 1.59 0.73
N SER A 230 -19.68 2.64 1.48
CA SER A 230 -19.18 3.99 1.23
C SER A 230 -18.79 4.70 2.52
N THR A 231 -17.79 5.56 2.44
CA THR A 231 -17.39 6.48 3.50
C THR A 231 -16.98 7.83 2.93
N THR A 232 -17.04 8.85 3.76
CA THR A 232 -16.47 10.17 3.48
C THR A 232 -15.07 10.24 4.06
N LEU A 233 -14.12 10.72 3.28
CA LEU A 233 -12.73 10.97 3.68
C LEU A 233 -12.43 12.46 3.57
N TYR A 234 -11.37 12.91 4.24
CA TYR A 234 -11.04 14.33 4.31
C TYR A 234 -9.57 14.60 4.07
N ASN A 235 -9.28 15.79 3.57
CA ASN A 235 -7.99 16.43 3.72
C ASN A 235 -8.23 17.80 4.39
N ASN A 236 -7.89 17.89 5.67
CA ASN A 236 -7.99 19.10 6.47
C ASN A 236 -6.68 19.90 6.47
N ASN A 237 -5.66 19.46 5.70
CA ASN A 237 -4.33 20.07 5.63
C ASN A 237 -3.66 20.19 7.00
N GLN A 238 -3.85 19.18 7.86
CA GLN A 238 -3.16 19.14 9.14
C GLN A 238 -1.67 18.87 8.93
N THR A 239 -0.83 19.35 9.85
CA THR A 239 0.63 19.30 9.72
C THR A 239 1.20 17.90 9.52
N TYR A 240 0.61 16.86 10.13
CA TYR A 240 1.16 15.50 10.14
C TYR A 240 0.38 14.48 9.33
N THR A 241 -0.94 14.65 9.18
CA THR A 241 -1.78 13.68 8.48
C THR A 241 -1.90 13.98 6.99
N GLN A 242 -1.84 15.27 6.61
CA GLN A 242 -1.72 15.76 5.24
C GLN A 242 -2.61 14.99 4.24
N GLY A 243 -3.91 14.83 4.52
CA GLY A 243 -4.85 14.17 3.60
C GLY A 243 -4.79 12.63 3.54
N PHE A 244 -3.86 11.98 4.22
CA PHE A 244 -3.85 10.52 4.31
C PHE A 244 -5.00 10.01 5.16
N ASN A 245 -5.68 8.96 4.71
CA ASN A 245 -6.76 8.30 5.41
C ASN A 245 -6.55 6.78 5.39
N LEU A 246 -6.71 6.12 6.54
CA LEU A 246 -6.59 4.66 6.63
C LEU A 246 -7.94 3.99 6.35
N VAL A 247 -8.03 3.37 5.18
CA VAL A 247 -9.18 2.59 4.73
C VAL A 247 -8.82 1.10 4.71
N GLY A 248 -9.76 0.25 4.33
CA GLY A 248 -9.41 -1.15 4.11
C GLY A 248 -10.46 -1.94 3.36
N ASN A 249 -10.12 -3.19 3.08
CA ASN A 249 -11.00 -4.10 2.35
C ASN A 249 -12.23 -4.43 3.22
N PRO A 250 -13.46 -4.09 2.77
CA PRO A 250 -14.69 -4.34 3.54
C PRO A 250 -15.31 -5.72 3.24
N TYR A 251 -14.69 -6.57 2.43
CA TYR A 251 -15.28 -7.83 1.98
C TYR A 251 -14.50 -9.06 2.47
N PRO A 252 -15.18 -10.19 2.66
CA PRO A 252 -14.55 -11.49 2.96
C PRO A 252 -13.94 -12.14 1.69
N SER A 253 -13.25 -11.35 0.87
CA SER A 253 -12.52 -11.77 -0.33
C SER A 253 -11.50 -10.70 -0.71
N PRO A 254 -10.38 -11.04 -1.38
CA PRO A 254 -9.51 -10.01 -1.96
C PRO A 254 -10.26 -9.12 -2.94
N ILE A 255 -9.82 -7.86 -3.01
CA ILE A 255 -10.31 -6.85 -3.95
C ILE A 255 -9.19 -6.36 -4.84
N ASP A 256 -9.54 -5.95 -6.06
CA ASP A 256 -8.63 -5.37 -7.04
C ASP A 256 -8.80 -3.84 -7.10
N TRP A 257 -7.77 -3.11 -6.71
CA TRP A 257 -7.70 -1.65 -6.77
C TRP A 257 -7.83 -1.11 -8.21
N ASN A 258 -7.38 -1.88 -9.19
CA ASN A 258 -7.43 -1.54 -10.61
C ASN A 258 -8.69 -2.09 -11.30
N ALA A 259 -9.66 -2.59 -10.55
CA ALA A 259 -10.91 -3.07 -11.12
C ALA A 259 -11.55 -1.97 -11.98
N ALA A 260 -11.88 -2.32 -13.24
CA ALA A 260 -12.42 -1.39 -14.22
C ALA A 260 -13.78 -0.78 -13.82
N SER A 261 -14.47 -1.36 -12.84
CA SER A 261 -15.69 -0.82 -12.25
C SER A 261 -15.82 -1.22 -10.78
N GLY A 262 -16.69 -0.51 -10.07
CA GLY A 262 -17.03 -0.82 -8.68
C GLY A 262 -16.39 0.10 -7.65
N TRP A 263 -15.41 0.92 -8.06
CA TRP A 263 -14.86 1.99 -7.24
C TRP A 263 -15.53 3.34 -7.51
N THR A 264 -15.70 4.14 -6.47
CA THR A 264 -15.92 5.59 -6.52
C THR A 264 -14.77 6.24 -5.75
N LYS A 265 -13.92 7.00 -6.45
CA LYS A 265 -12.69 7.62 -5.92
C LYS A 265 -12.71 9.14 -6.12
N THR A 266 -13.77 9.83 -5.68
CA THR A 266 -13.88 11.28 -5.91
C THR A 266 -12.92 12.03 -4.99
N ASN A 267 -12.03 12.86 -5.56
CA ASN A 267 -10.97 13.61 -4.86
C ASN A 267 -9.96 12.70 -4.13
N ILE A 268 -9.68 11.52 -4.68
CA ILE A 268 -8.71 10.58 -4.13
C ILE A 268 -7.63 10.36 -5.18
N ASP A 269 -6.38 10.46 -4.75
CA ASP A 269 -5.23 10.16 -5.59
C ASP A 269 -5.17 8.63 -5.81
N ASP A 270 -4.72 8.18 -6.98
CA ASP A 270 -4.86 6.76 -7.34
C ASP A 270 -3.84 5.85 -6.63
N ALA A 271 -2.81 6.44 -6.01
CA ALA A 271 -1.82 5.69 -5.23
C ALA A 271 -2.41 5.12 -3.93
N ILE A 272 -1.98 3.91 -3.60
CA ILE A 272 -2.26 3.26 -2.32
C ILE A 272 -0.98 2.92 -1.57
N TYR A 273 -1.06 2.94 -0.24
CA TYR A 273 0.11 2.79 0.62
C TYR A 273 -0.09 1.72 1.68
N TYR A 274 0.96 0.97 1.91
CA TYR A 274 0.96 -0.21 2.72
C TYR A 274 2.05 -0.14 3.77
N PHE A 275 1.77 -0.70 4.94
CA PHE A 275 2.68 -0.71 6.07
C PHE A 275 3.20 -2.12 6.32
N ASP A 276 4.52 -2.25 6.33
CA ASP A 276 5.23 -3.45 6.72
C ASP A 276 5.88 -3.21 8.10
N ALA A 277 5.45 -3.98 9.09
CA ALA A 277 6.05 -3.89 10.42
C ALA A 277 7.54 -4.21 10.37
N SER A 278 8.30 -3.54 11.21
CA SER A 278 9.66 -3.92 11.55
C SER A 278 9.74 -5.38 11.98
N SER A 279 10.93 -5.99 11.89
CA SER A 279 11.21 -7.31 12.43
C SER A 279 11.87 -7.28 13.81
N THR A 280 12.17 -6.09 14.38
CA THR A 280 12.80 -5.99 15.71
C THR A 280 12.24 -4.90 16.61
N ASP A 281 11.44 -3.96 16.12
CA ASP A 281 10.72 -3.00 16.95
C ASP A 281 9.22 -3.04 16.64
N GLN A 282 8.44 -3.52 17.60
CA GLN A 282 7.01 -3.77 17.41
C GLN A 282 6.18 -2.50 17.15
N TYR A 283 6.78 -1.31 17.30
CA TYR A 283 6.10 -0.02 17.14
C TYR A 283 6.42 0.70 15.84
N THR A 284 7.37 0.20 15.05
CA THR A 284 7.84 0.87 13.84
C THR A 284 7.75 -0.05 12.62
N GLY A 285 7.99 0.52 11.44
CA GLY A 285 7.98 -0.21 10.18
C GLY A 285 8.31 0.68 8.99
N THR A 286 8.10 0.13 7.80
CA THR A 286 8.33 0.80 6.52
C THR A 286 7.04 0.89 5.72
N TYR A 287 6.99 1.86 4.82
CA TYR A 287 5.89 2.08 3.90
C TYR A 287 6.29 1.73 2.48
N SER A 288 5.37 1.10 1.77
CA SER A 288 5.47 0.87 0.33
C SER A 288 4.23 1.40 -0.37
N SER A 289 4.38 1.79 -1.64
CA SER A 289 3.30 2.37 -2.42
C SER A 289 3.09 1.61 -3.72
N TYR A 290 1.87 1.69 -4.25
CA TYR A 290 1.50 1.13 -5.54
C TYR A 290 0.64 2.13 -6.32
N ILE A 291 0.93 2.28 -7.61
CA ILE A 291 0.12 3.03 -8.58
C ILE A 291 0.42 2.52 -10.00
N ASN A 292 -0.58 2.40 -10.88
CA ASN A 292 -0.39 2.05 -12.30
C ASN A 292 0.50 0.83 -12.62
N GLY A 293 0.43 -0.24 -11.82
CA GLY A 293 1.30 -1.41 -12.01
C GLY A 293 2.72 -1.24 -11.49
N VAL A 294 3.04 -0.08 -10.93
CA VAL A 294 4.34 0.26 -10.36
C VAL A 294 4.28 0.13 -8.84
N SER A 295 5.27 -0.58 -8.28
CA SER A 295 5.43 -0.78 -6.85
C SER A 295 6.69 -0.07 -6.36
N SER A 296 6.67 0.66 -5.25
CA SER A 296 7.89 1.34 -4.77
C SER A 296 9.00 0.35 -4.40
N ASN A 297 8.65 -0.78 -3.79
CA ASN A 297 9.61 -1.81 -3.33
C ASN A 297 9.60 -3.10 -4.18
N GLY A 298 8.82 -3.16 -5.25
CA GLY A 298 8.61 -4.36 -6.07
C GLY A 298 7.63 -5.36 -5.47
N ILE A 299 7.05 -5.04 -4.30
CA ILE A 299 6.17 -5.89 -3.50
C ILE A 299 4.77 -5.26 -3.37
N ALA A 300 4.57 -3.98 -3.06
CA ALA A 300 3.22 -3.39 -3.06
C ALA A 300 2.44 -3.64 -4.40
N ASN A 301 1.14 -3.96 -4.36
CA ASN A 301 0.34 -4.34 -5.54
C ASN A 301 -1.10 -3.78 -5.49
N ASN A 302 -1.89 -4.04 -6.54
CA ASN A 302 -3.32 -3.69 -6.61
C ASN A 302 -4.26 -4.66 -5.88
N ILE A 303 -3.80 -5.85 -5.49
CA ILE A 303 -4.66 -6.86 -4.87
C ILE A 303 -4.60 -6.73 -3.36
N ILE A 304 -5.69 -6.27 -2.76
CA ILE A 304 -5.82 -6.06 -1.32
C ILE A 304 -6.55 -7.27 -0.70
N PRO A 305 -5.85 -8.20 -0.03
CA PRO A 305 -6.44 -9.29 0.74
C PRO A 305 -7.61 -8.88 1.65
N ALA A 306 -8.51 -9.82 1.91
CA ALA A 306 -9.55 -9.64 2.94
C ALA A 306 -8.91 -9.33 4.30
N MET A 307 -9.57 -8.49 5.10
CA MET A 307 -9.08 -7.99 6.39
C MET A 307 -7.84 -7.08 6.32
N GLN A 308 -7.36 -6.69 5.14
CA GLN A 308 -6.23 -5.78 5.02
C GLN A 308 -6.67 -4.32 4.96
N ALA A 309 -5.98 -3.45 5.68
CA ALA A 309 -6.08 -2.01 5.57
C ALA A 309 -4.86 -1.39 4.86
N PHE A 310 -5.09 -0.22 4.28
CA PHE A 310 -4.13 0.54 3.48
C PHE A 310 -4.48 2.03 3.52
N PHE A 311 -3.50 2.88 3.29
CA PHE A 311 -3.71 4.31 3.19
C PHE A 311 -4.08 4.71 1.77
N VAL A 312 -4.97 5.70 1.67
CA VAL A 312 -5.24 6.50 0.47
C VAL A 312 -4.98 7.97 0.81
N HIS A 313 -4.75 8.79 -0.20
CA HIS A 313 -4.61 10.24 -0.02
C HIS A 313 -5.78 10.98 -0.67
N VAL A 314 -6.40 11.89 0.08
CA VAL A 314 -7.42 12.82 -0.44
C VAL A 314 -6.69 14.02 -1.04
N SER A 315 -6.92 14.28 -2.32
CA SER A 315 -6.19 15.29 -3.10
C SER A 315 -6.17 16.66 -2.42
N ASN A 316 -5.10 17.42 -2.61
CA ASN A 316 -5.03 18.82 -2.19
C ASN A 316 -6.00 19.69 -3.00
N GLY A 317 -6.45 20.80 -2.39
CA GLY A 317 -7.40 21.73 -3.01
C GLY A 317 -7.73 22.91 -2.10
N THR A 318 -8.94 23.45 -2.22
CA THR A 318 -9.46 24.38 -1.21
C THR A 318 -9.86 23.60 0.03
N PHE A 319 -9.07 23.75 1.11
CA PHE A 319 -9.28 22.98 2.33
C PHE A 319 -10.46 23.50 3.16
N PRO A 320 -11.21 22.61 3.84
CA PRO A 320 -11.05 21.16 3.82
C PRO A 320 -11.56 20.54 2.51
N VAL A 321 -10.82 19.59 1.96
CA VAL A 321 -11.28 18.80 0.81
C VAL A 321 -12.07 17.62 1.33
N THR A 322 -13.28 17.43 0.81
CA THR A 322 -14.12 16.27 1.08
C THR A 322 -14.03 15.29 -0.08
N ALA A 323 -13.83 14.01 0.24
CA ALA A 323 -13.77 12.93 -0.74
C ALA A 323 -14.88 11.89 -0.48
N THR A 324 -15.39 11.33 -1.58
CA THR A 324 -16.32 10.21 -1.54
C THR A 324 -15.57 8.96 -1.95
N PHE A 325 -15.45 8.02 -1.01
CA PHE A 325 -14.85 6.72 -1.24
C PHE A 325 -15.90 5.63 -1.13
N ALA A 326 -16.18 4.94 -2.22
CA ALA A 326 -17.12 3.83 -2.22
C ALA A 326 -16.61 2.65 -3.03
N VAL A 327 -17.06 1.47 -2.65
CA VAL A 327 -16.69 0.21 -3.27
C VAL A 327 -17.93 -0.70 -3.34
N ASN A 328 -18.06 -1.48 -4.40
CA ASN A 328 -19.12 -2.49 -4.55
C ASN A 328 -18.53 -3.85 -4.95
N ASN A 329 -19.39 -4.87 -5.07
CA ASN A 329 -18.95 -6.24 -5.32
C ASN A 329 -18.16 -6.45 -6.63
N ASN A 330 -18.20 -5.53 -7.61
CA ASN A 330 -17.49 -5.69 -8.89
C ASN A 330 -15.97 -5.67 -8.75
N VAL A 331 -15.44 -5.18 -7.62
CA VAL A 331 -13.99 -5.17 -7.36
C VAL A 331 -13.47 -6.48 -6.78
N ARG A 332 -14.35 -7.40 -6.38
CA ARG A 332 -14.00 -8.63 -5.67
C ARG A 332 -13.48 -9.67 -6.66
N ILE A 333 -12.38 -10.33 -6.32
CA ILE A 333 -11.76 -11.34 -7.18
C ILE A 333 -11.61 -12.68 -6.47
N ASN A 334 -11.64 -13.76 -7.25
CA ASN A 334 -11.39 -15.13 -6.76
C ASN A 334 -9.89 -15.47 -6.86
N ASN A 335 -9.05 -14.64 -6.24
CA ASN A 335 -7.63 -14.96 -6.06
C ASN A 335 -7.46 -15.65 -4.70
N PHE A 336 -7.00 -16.90 -4.70
CA PHE A 336 -6.85 -17.71 -3.49
C PHE A 336 -5.57 -17.45 -2.71
N ASN A 337 -4.57 -16.97 -3.42
CA ASN A 337 -3.24 -16.71 -2.88
C ASN A 337 -2.92 -15.24 -3.12
N PRO A 338 -3.80 -14.30 -2.71
CA PRO A 338 -3.44 -12.90 -2.75
C PRO A 338 -2.30 -12.76 -1.75
N THR A 339 -1.09 -12.58 -2.25
CA THR A 339 0.05 -12.35 -1.38
C THR A 339 -0.23 -11.05 -0.62
N PHE A 340 -0.08 -11.08 0.70
CA PHE A 340 -0.08 -9.87 1.52
C PHE A 340 1.13 -9.04 1.09
N HIS A 341 0.91 -8.13 0.14
CA HIS A 341 1.87 -7.43 -0.71
C HIS A 341 2.78 -8.35 -1.56
N LYS A 342 2.53 -8.45 -2.89
CA LYS A 342 3.55 -8.63 -3.97
C LYS A 342 3.03 -8.19 -5.37
N SER A 343 3.73 -7.31 -6.10
CA SER A 343 3.32 -6.74 -7.42
C SER A 343 3.25 -7.73 -8.59
N THR A 344 2.44 -7.42 -9.61
CA THR A 344 2.49 -8.00 -10.96
C THR A 344 3.20 -7.04 -11.91
N GLY A 345 3.98 -7.57 -12.87
CA GLY A 345 4.97 -6.81 -13.65
C GLY A 345 4.44 -5.64 -14.49
N ASN A 346 5.32 -4.66 -14.71
CA ASN A 346 5.08 -3.45 -15.50
C ASN A 346 5.74 -3.56 -16.89
N SER A 347 5.11 -3.02 -17.93
CA SER A 347 5.69 -2.89 -19.28
C SER A 347 6.46 -1.58 -19.49
N GLN A 348 6.30 -0.57 -18.63
CA GLN A 348 6.99 0.70 -18.77
C GLN A 348 8.48 0.58 -18.35
N PRO A 349 9.37 1.43 -18.90
CA PRO A 349 10.72 1.60 -18.40
C PRO A 349 10.68 2.02 -16.92
N THR A 350 11.15 1.15 -16.03
CA THR A 350 11.07 1.34 -14.58
C THR A 350 12.44 1.18 -13.95
N MET A 351 12.82 2.11 -13.09
CA MET A 351 14.04 2.06 -12.30
C MET A 351 13.70 2.15 -10.81
N ARG A 352 14.04 1.11 -10.06
CA ARG A 352 13.85 1.04 -8.62
C ARG A 352 15.17 1.22 -7.89
N ILE A 353 15.21 2.23 -7.04
CA ILE A 353 16.41 2.65 -6.31
C ILE A 353 16.19 2.36 -4.83
N LYS A 354 17.20 1.75 -4.21
CA LYS A 354 17.20 1.31 -2.82
C LYS A 354 18.27 2.06 -2.04
N ALA A 355 17.92 2.51 -0.84
CA ALA A 355 18.86 3.06 0.13
C ALA A 355 18.83 2.25 1.44
N LYS A 356 20.01 1.91 1.97
CA LYS A 356 20.16 1.28 3.30
C LYS A 356 21.35 1.85 4.05
N TYR A 357 21.38 1.73 5.38
CA TYR A 357 22.61 1.93 6.12
C TYR A 357 23.56 0.75 5.86
N ALA A 358 24.86 1.02 5.74
CA ALA A 358 25.88 -0.02 5.54
C ALA A 358 25.92 -1.04 6.70
N THR A 359 25.46 -0.64 7.89
CA THR A 359 25.43 -1.47 9.10
C THR A 359 24.10 -2.21 9.31
N GLU A 360 23.08 -1.98 8.47
CA GLU A 360 21.74 -2.52 8.65
C GLU A 360 21.37 -3.43 7.46
N GLU A 361 21.49 -4.75 7.65
CA GLU A 361 21.07 -5.71 6.63
C GLU A 361 19.57 -5.95 6.69
N GLY A 362 18.92 -5.98 5.53
CA GLY A 362 17.47 -6.21 5.41
C GLY A 362 16.58 -5.00 5.74
N PHE A 363 17.16 -3.87 6.17
CA PHE A 363 16.45 -2.61 6.40
C PHE A 363 16.81 -1.61 5.31
N ALA A 364 15.85 -1.32 4.45
CA ALA A 364 16.04 -0.44 3.32
C ALA A 364 14.74 0.28 2.98
N ASP A 365 14.90 1.42 2.32
CA ASP A 365 13.81 2.13 1.68
C ASP A 365 13.98 2.14 0.17
N ASN A 366 12.87 2.22 -0.54
CA ASN A 366 12.86 2.19 -2.00
C ASN A 366 12.04 3.35 -2.56
N MET A 367 12.55 3.90 -3.65
CA MET A 367 11.80 4.80 -4.53
C MET A 367 11.87 4.29 -5.98
N VAL A 368 10.93 4.75 -6.80
CA VAL A 368 10.88 4.40 -8.21
C VAL A 368 10.78 5.64 -9.08
N ILE A 369 11.52 5.62 -10.18
CA ILE A 369 11.32 6.50 -11.32
C ILE A 369 10.90 5.62 -12.50
N TYR A 370 9.79 5.95 -13.15
CA TYR A 370 9.36 5.25 -14.36
C TYR A 370 8.95 6.24 -15.45
N PHE A 371 9.01 5.81 -16.71
CA PHE A 371 8.66 6.66 -17.84
C PHE A 371 7.31 6.30 -18.43
N ASP A 372 6.47 7.31 -18.60
CA ASP A 372 5.16 7.21 -19.27
C ASP A 372 4.95 8.43 -20.18
N GLU A 373 4.28 8.24 -21.31
CA GLU A 373 4.06 9.31 -22.29
C GLU A 373 3.06 10.39 -21.81
N TYR A 374 2.20 10.05 -20.84
CA TYR A 374 1.21 10.96 -20.26
C TYR A 374 1.63 11.56 -18.92
N ALA A 375 2.78 11.15 -18.39
CA ALA A 375 3.31 11.67 -17.14
C ALA A 375 3.63 13.17 -17.23
N LYS A 376 3.65 13.84 -16.07
CA LYS A 376 3.93 15.28 -15.96
C LYS A 376 5.17 15.51 -15.11
N LEU A 377 5.73 16.72 -15.18
CA LEU A 377 6.89 17.08 -14.36
C LEU A 377 6.51 17.37 -12.90
N HIS A 378 5.34 17.98 -12.67
CA HIS A 378 4.78 18.24 -11.34
C HIS A 378 3.99 17.02 -10.87
N PHE A 379 3.72 16.96 -9.55
CA PHE A 379 2.91 15.89 -8.98
C PHE A 379 1.61 15.68 -9.75
N ASP A 380 1.39 14.43 -10.15
CA ASP A 380 0.23 13.97 -10.88
C ASP A 380 -0.43 12.84 -10.08
N LYS A 381 -1.60 13.10 -9.52
CA LYS A 381 -2.32 12.14 -8.66
C LYS A 381 -2.73 10.84 -9.37
N GLU A 382 -2.72 10.83 -10.70
CA GLU A 382 -3.02 9.65 -11.50
C GLU A 382 -1.77 8.81 -11.82
N PHE A 383 -0.55 9.31 -11.60
CA PHE A 383 0.70 8.64 -11.99
C PHE A 383 1.76 8.55 -10.88
N ASP A 384 1.73 9.47 -9.92
CA ASP A 384 2.70 9.57 -8.84
C ASP A 384 2.16 9.03 -7.51
N ALA A 385 3.08 8.60 -6.66
CA ALA A 385 2.80 8.28 -5.27
C ALA A 385 3.63 9.18 -4.34
N LEU A 386 2.94 9.94 -3.48
CA LEU A 386 3.55 10.68 -2.36
C LEU A 386 4.37 9.76 -1.45
N LYS A 387 5.42 10.28 -0.82
CA LYS A 387 6.21 9.54 0.16
C LYS A 387 5.56 9.60 1.54
N ILE A 388 5.18 8.43 2.09
CA ILE A 388 5.02 8.26 3.53
C ILE A 388 6.38 7.82 4.11
N ASN A 389 6.87 8.56 5.10
CA ASN A 389 8.14 8.27 5.74
C ASN A 389 8.06 7.01 6.62
N ASN A 390 9.05 6.15 6.48
CA ASN A 390 9.31 5.00 7.34
C ASN A 390 9.54 5.47 8.78
N THR A 391 9.05 4.68 9.72
CA THR A 391 9.22 4.91 11.16
C THR A 391 10.32 4.04 11.76
N ASP A 392 10.73 2.96 11.09
CA ASP A 392 11.87 2.14 11.52
C ASP A 392 13.18 2.90 11.28
N THR A 393 13.83 3.32 12.37
CA THR A 393 15.05 4.14 12.36
C THR A 393 16.27 3.48 11.70
N ARG A 394 16.19 2.19 11.40
CA ARG A 394 17.24 1.44 10.67
C ARG A 394 17.04 1.43 9.16
N SER A 395 15.91 1.95 8.67
CA SER A 395 15.73 2.27 7.26
C SER A 395 15.85 3.79 7.09
N PRO A 396 16.63 4.29 6.10
CA PRO A 396 16.53 5.68 5.73
C PRO A 396 15.16 5.95 5.07
N ASN A 397 14.90 7.20 4.71
CA ASN A 397 13.84 7.59 3.79
C ASN A 397 14.48 8.18 2.54
N ILE A 398 14.20 7.61 1.37
CA ILE A 398 14.66 8.12 0.07
C ILE A 398 13.44 8.38 -0.82
N TYR A 399 13.44 9.53 -1.48
CA TYR A 399 12.36 9.96 -2.36
C TYR A 399 12.88 10.92 -3.42
N THR A 400 12.13 11.06 -4.50
CA THR A 400 12.34 12.16 -5.46
C THR A 400 11.58 13.40 -5.02
N ILE A 401 12.00 14.57 -5.49
CA ILE A 401 11.33 15.84 -5.22
C ILE A 401 10.84 16.42 -6.54
N SER A 402 9.53 16.57 -6.70
CA SER A 402 8.93 17.20 -7.87
C SER A 402 9.18 18.73 -7.88
N PRO A 403 9.02 19.43 -9.01
CA PRO A 403 9.20 20.88 -9.10
C PRO A 403 8.25 21.68 -8.19
N ASP A 404 7.08 21.15 -7.86
CA ASP A 404 6.12 21.67 -6.87
C ASP A 404 6.39 21.18 -5.43
N ASN A 405 7.61 20.71 -5.19
CA ASN A 405 8.16 20.36 -3.88
C ASN A 405 7.42 19.22 -3.16
N GLN A 406 6.81 18.30 -3.91
CA GLN A 406 6.24 17.08 -3.36
C GLN A 406 7.31 16.00 -3.25
N SER A 407 7.33 15.29 -2.12
CA SER A 407 8.17 14.11 -1.91
C SER A 407 7.48 12.88 -2.48
N LEU A 408 8.09 12.19 -3.44
CA LEU A 408 7.47 11.08 -4.15
C LEU A 408 8.26 9.76 -3.97
N SER A 409 7.57 8.70 -3.56
CA SER A 409 8.11 7.32 -3.53
C SER A 409 7.99 6.62 -4.88
N ILE A 410 7.04 7.02 -5.73
CA ILE A 410 6.95 6.64 -7.13
C ILE A 410 6.76 7.92 -7.92
N ASN A 411 7.64 8.16 -8.89
CA ASN A 411 7.65 9.34 -9.74
C ASN A 411 7.60 8.92 -11.21
N ALA A 412 6.50 9.27 -11.88
CA ALA A 412 6.31 9.10 -13.30
C ALA A 412 6.86 10.32 -14.03
N MET A 413 7.70 10.08 -15.04
CA MET A 413 8.31 11.16 -15.81
C MET A 413 8.03 10.99 -17.30
N PRO A 414 7.94 12.09 -18.07
CA PRO A 414 8.01 12.01 -19.53
C PRO A 414 9.30 11.35 -19.98
N TYR A 415 9.25 10.56 -21.06
CA TYR A 415 10.44 9.92 -21.59
C TYR A 415 11.48 10.95 -22.09
N PRO A 416 12.77 10.83 -21.72
CA PRO A 416 13.81 11.79 -22.05
C PRO A 416 14.35 11.59 -23.49
N HIS A 417 13.58 11.96 -24.52
CA HIS A 417 13.95 11.72 -25.93
C HIS A 417 15.32 12.31 -26.33
N ASP A 418 15.49 13.64 -26.23
CA ASP A 418 16.73 14.34 -26.60
C ASP A 418 17.30 15.19 -25.46
N ASN A 419 16.61 15.20 -24.33
CA ASN A 419 16.89 16.08 -23.20
C ASN A 419 17.56 15.30 -22.05
N THR A 420 18.48 15.97 -21.38
CA THR A 420 18.92 15.55 -20.06
C THR A 420 17.81 15.83 -19.05
N VAL A 421 17.37 14.80 -18.34
CA VAL A 421 16.39 14.93 -17.25
C VAL A 421 17.13 14.81 -15.92
N VAL A 422 16.96 15.81 -15.05
CA VAL A 422 17.56 15.88 -13.71
C VAL A 422 16.45 15.84 -12.69
N ILE A 423 16.44 14.81 -11.84
CA ILE A 423 15.42 14.58 -10.82
C ILE A 423 16.07 14.71 -9.44
N PRO A 424 15.76 15.78 -8.67
CA PRO A 424 16.29 15.95 -7.34
C PRO A 424 15.84 14.84 -6.39
N LEU A 425 16.71 14.46 -5.48
CA LEU A 425 16.43 13.51 -4.41
C LEU A 425 16.37 14.20 -3.05
N GLY A 426 15.54 13.64 -2.17
CA GLY A 426 15.60 13.87 -0.74
C GLY A 426 15.97 12.58 -0.02
N ILE A 427 16.82 12.72 1.01
CA ILE A 427 17.19 11.64 1.91
C ILE A 427 16.99 12.11 3.34
N GLU A 428 16.30 11.31 4.14
CA GLU A 428 16.14 11.54 5.57
C GLU A 428 16.66 10.34 6.36
N THR A 429 17.46 10.63 7.38
CA THR A 429 18.16 9.65 8.21
C THR A 429 17.83 9.91 9.67
N ALA A 430 17.41 8.86 10.38
CA ALA A 430 17.15 8.91 11.82
C ALA A 430 18.42 8.77 12.69
N LYS A 431 19.59 8.57 12.06
CA LYS A 431 20.89 8.50 12.74
C LYS A 431 22.04 8.80 11.80
N ASP A 432 23.18 9.19 12.37
CA ASP A 432 24.45 9.26 11.67
C ASP A 432 24.84 7.89 11.10
N GLY A 433 25.36 7.88 9.87
CA GLY A 433 25.89 6.64 9.31
C GLY A 433 26.29 6.73 7.84
N GLN A 434 26.94 5.65 7.41
CA GLN A 434 27.21 5.42 5.99
C GLN A 434 25.96 4.81 5.35
N LEU A 435 25.46 5.44 4.29
CA LEU A 435 24.41 4.93 3.43
C LEU A 435 24.98 4.31 2.17
N ILE A 436 24.33 3.27 1.69
CA ILE A 436 24.54 2.62 0.39
C ILE A 436 23.28 2.84 -0.43
N ILE A 437 23.43 3.52 -1.57
CA ILE A 437 22.40 3.72 -2.58
C ILE A 437 22.73 2.83 -3.77
N SER A 438 21.77 2.00 -4.19
CA SER A 438 21.96 0.99 -5.22
C SER A 438 20.70 0.80 -6.05
N LEU A 439 20.83 0.32 -7.28
CA LEU A 439 19.68 -0.20 -8.02
C LEU A 439 19.17 -1.48 -7.34
N GLN A 440 17.86 -1.57 -7.13
CA GLN A 440 17.21 -2.82 -6.77
C GLN A 440 16.87 -3.62 -8.03
N ASP A 441 16.25 -2.95 -9.01
CA ASP A 441 15.97 -3.50 -10.32
C ASP A 441 15.73 -2.40 -11.35
N ILE A 442 16.00 -2.74 -12.61
CA ILE A 442 15.72 -1.94 -13.78
C ILE A 442 14.97 -2.82 -14.79
N GLN A 443 13.87 -2.32 -15.33
CA GLN A 443 12.99 -3.06 -16.22
C GLN A 443 12.68 -2.22 -17.46
N ASN A 444 12.71 -2.85 -18.63
CA ASN A 444 12.35 -2.23 -19.92
C ASN A 444 13.08 -0.90 -20.22
N PHE A 445 14.26 -0.67 -19.63
CA PHE A 445 15.04 0.54 -19.87
C PHE A 445 15.79 0.46 -21.23
N PRO A 446 15.78 1.53 -22.04
CA PRO A 446 16.57 1.61 -23.25
C PRO A 446 18.07 1.51 -22.95
N SER A 447 18.79 0.70 -23.72
CA SER A 447 20.24 0.49 -23.52
C SER A 447 21.10 1.74 -23.77
N ASN A 448 20.58 2.70 -24.54
CA ASN A 448 21.23 3.98 -24.83
C ASN A 448 20.84 5.10 -23.85
N LEU A 449 19.95 4.85 -22.88
CA LEU A 449 19.60 5.82 -21.86
C LEU A 449 20.50 5.61 -20.64
N LYS A 450 21.48 6.50 -20.47
CA LYS A 450 22.42 6.44 -19.36
C LYS A 450 21.80 7.08 -18.13
N THR A 451 22.08 6.46 -16.98
CA THR A 451 21.63 6.94 -15.68
C THR A 451 22.82 7.21 -14.79
N TYR A 452 22.75 8.30 -14.06
CA TYR A 452 23.80 8.71 -13.15
C TYR A 452 23.22 9.24 -11.85
N ILE A 453 23.96 9.01 -10.77
CA ILE A 453 23.74 9.70 -9.50
C ILE A 453 24.73 10.85 -9.38
N VAL A 454 24.20 12.02 -9.01
CA VAL A 454 24.97 13.24 -8.83
C VAL A 454 24.97 13.60 -7.36
N ASP A 455 26.13 13.88 -6.79
CA ASP A 455 26.27 14.54 -5.51
C ASP A 455 26.87 15.93 -5.71
N ARG A 456 26.02 16.95 -5.58
CA ARG A 456 26.38 18.36 -5.74
C ARG A 456 27.28 18.88 -4.62
N GLN A 457 27.40 18.18 -3.50
CA GLN A 457 28.33 18.60 -2.45
C GLN A 457 29.77 18.21 -2.79
N THR A 458 29.97 17.01 -3.35
CA THR A 458 31.28 16.44 -3.65
C THR A 458 31.68 16.53 -5.13
N MET A 459 30.74 16.93 -5.98
CA MET A 459 30.84 16.89 -7.45
C MET A 459 31.07 15.48 -7.99
N ALA A 460 30.67 14.46 -7.24
CA ALA A 460 30.69 13.11 -7.72
C ALA A 460 29.58 12.92 -8.75
N TYR A 461 29.96 12.39 -9.90
CA TYR A 461 29.07 11.98 -10.97
C TYR A 461 29.35 10.53 -11.31
N GLU A 462 28.49 9.63 -10.83
CA GLU A 462 28.74 8.20 -10.96
C GLU A 462 27.69 7.55 -11.83
N LEU A 463 28.14 6.79 -12.83
CA LEU A 463 27.26 5.94 -13.62
C LEU A 463 26.53 4.99 -12.68
N PHE A 464 25.22 5.03 -12.71
CA PHE A 464 24.35 4.24 -11.87
C PHE A 464 23.88 3.02 -12.65
N SER A 465 24.39 1.84 -12.28
CA SER A 465 24.17 0.56 -12.97
C SER A 465 24.11 -0.58 -11.96
N ASP A 466 23.60 -1.75 -12.37
CA ASP A 466 23.39 -2.90 -11.46
C ASP A 466 24.66 -3.40 -10.75
N THR A 467 25.84 -3.09 -11.29
CA THR A 467 27.15 -3.46 -10.73
C THR A 467 27.77 -2.38 -9.84
N LYS A 468 27.13 -1.22 -9.69
CA LYS A 468 27.67 -0.06 -8.98
C LYS A 468 26.74 0.39 -7.86
N THR A 469 27.35 0.79 -6.75
CA THR A 469 26.66 1.35 -5.60
C THR A 469 27.30 2.68 -5.22
N TYR A 470 26.48 3.67 -4.91
CA TYR A 470 26.96 4.95 -4.40
C TYR A 470 26.93 4.93 -2.87
N THR A 471 28.07 5.28 -2.25
CA THR A 471 28.22 5.21 -0.79
C THR A 471 28.50 6.60 -0.24
N ILE A 472 27.78 6.99 0.81
CA ILE A 472 27.94 8.33 1.39
C ILE A 472 27.74 8.33 2.91
N ASN A 473 28.51 9.14 3.62
CA ASN A 473 28.28 9.40 5.05
C ASN A 473 27.32 10.58 5.21
N LEU A 474 26.20 10.37 5.90
CA LEU A 474 25.26 11.43 6.27
C LEU A 474 25.11 11.52 7.79
N LYS A 475 24.81 12.74 8.24
CA LYS A 475 24.36 13.00 9.62
C LYS A 475 22.87 12.71 9.74
N GLU A 476 22.38 12.51 10.96
CA GLU A 476 20.95 12.53 11.25
C GLU A 476 20.30 13.83 10.73
N GLY A 477 19.14 13.70 10.10
CA GLY A 477 18.35 14.81 9.60
C GLY A 477 17.92 14.64 8.15
N VAL A 478 17.50 15.74 7.55
CA VAL A 478 16.95 15.77 6.19
C VAL A 478 17.92 16.48 5.25
N VAL A 479 18.29 15.81 4.17
CA VAL A 479 19.14 16.34 3.10
C VAL A 479 18.31 16.43 1.82
N LYS A 480 18.03 17.65 1.37
CA LYS A 480 17.33 17.93 0.10
C LYS A 480 18.27 18.64 -0.88
N ASN A 481 18.02 18.46 -2.17
CA ASN A 481 18.72 19.11 -3.30
C ASN A 481 20.25 18.86 -3.40
N ARG A 482 20.84 18.03 -2.54
CA ARG A 482 22.24 17.62 -2.68
C ARG A 482 22.41 16.56 -3.76
N PHE A 483 21.49 15.61 -3.80
CA PHE A 483 21.57 14.46 -4.69
C PHE A 483 20.55 14.59 -5.82
N ALA A 484 20.88 14.06 -7.00
CA ALA A 484 19.97 13.94 -8.12
C ALA A 484 20.21 12.66 -8.91
N ILE A 485 19.16 12.14 -9.55
CA ILE A 485 19.29 11.15 -10.63
C ILE A 485 19.21 11.88 -11.96
N VAL A 486 20.15 11.58 -12.84
CA VAL A 486 20.24 12.17 -14.18
C VAL A 486 20.09 11.09 -15.23
N PHE A 487 19.14 11.31 -16.15
CA PHE A 487 18.91 10.50 -17.33
C PHE A 487 19.36 11.27 -18.58
N THR A 488 20.11 10.62 -19.46
CA THR A 488 20.68 11.26 -20.66
C THR A 488 21.02 10.25 -21.75
N HIS A 489 20.84 10.62 -23.00
CA HIS A 489 21.35 9.86 -24.15
C HIS A 489 22.77 10.28 -24.58
N LYS A 490 23.29 11.37 -24.01
CA LYS A 490 24.62 11.90 -24.33
C LYS A 490 25.69 11.23 -23.48
N ASP A 491 26.86 11.05 -24.06
CA ASP A 491 28.08 10.80 -23.30
C ASP A 491 28.44 12.11 -22.61
N ILE A 492 28.44 12.10 -21.29
CA ILE A 492 28.67 13.31 -20.51
C ILE A 492 30.14 13.37 -20.13
N GLU A 493 30.84 14.37 -20.68
CA GLU A 493 32.13 14.83 -20.15
C GLU A 493 31.85 15.71 -18.90
N ASP A 494 32.71 15.59 -17.87
CA ASP A 494 32.55 16.03 -16.46
C ASP A 494 31.98 17.44 -16.17
N THR A 495 31.79 18.31 -17.16
CA THR A 495 31.52 19.75 -16.97
C THR A 495 30.14 20.24 -17.40
N GLU A 496 29.32 19.46 -18.11
CA GLU A 496 28.05 19.98 -18.69
C GLU A 496 26.79 19.76 -17.83
N LEU A 497 26.84 18.92 -16.79
CA LEU A 497 25.64 18.59 -16.00
C LEU A 497 25.35 19.47 -14.80
N ILE A 498 26.31 20.30 -14.41
CA ILE A 498 26.20 21.15 -13.25
C ILE A 498 25.84 22.54 -13.77
N GLN A 499 24.68 22.62 -14.42
CA GLN A 499 24.11 23.92 -14.75
C GLN A 499 23.62 24.52 -13.42
N HIS A 500 24.40 25.46 -12.89
CA HIS A 500 24.03 26.13 -11.67
C HIS A 500 22.83 27.04 -11.99
N ASP A 501 21.71 26.81 -11.31
CA ASP A 501 20.55 27.68 -11.38
C ASP A 501 20.44 28.44 -10.06
N ILE A 502 20.17 29.74 -10.13
CA ILE A 502 19.81 30.52 -8.95
C ILE A 502 18.32 30.32 -8.75
N LYS A 503 17.85 29.88 -7.59
CA LYS A 503 16.42 30.00 -7.23
C LYS A 503 16.26 31.15 -6.24
N ALA A 504 15.26 31.99 -6.42
CA ALA A 504 15.02 33.12 -5.53
C ALA A 504 13.55 33.45 -5.42
N TYR A 505 13.09 33.74 -4.20
CA TYR A 505 11.72 34.15 -3.89
C TYR A 505 11.71 35.17 -2.74
N TYR A 506 10.70 36.04 -2.70
CA TYR A 506 10.54 37.06 -1.68
C TYR A 506 9.42 36.67 -0.72
N THR A 507 9.64 36.75 0.59
CA THR A 507 8.61 36.56 1.61
C THR A 507 8.99 37.29 2.90
N ALA A 508 8.00 37.82 3.62
CA ALA A 508 8.16 38.45 4.93
C ALA A 508 9.32 39.48 5.03
N GLY A 509 9.51 40.31 4.00
CA GLY A 509 10.56 41.35 3.99
C GLY A 509 11.95 40.88 3.51
N ASN A 510 12.10 39.60 3.20
CA ASN A 510 13.38 39.00 2.83
C ASN A 510 13.32 38.36 1.44
N LEU A 511 14.40 38.54 0.68
CA LEU A 511 14.67 37.77 -0.53
C LEU A 511 15.48 36.53 -0.16
N HIS A 512 14.89 35.36 -0.30
CA HIS A 512 15.56 34.07 -0.14
C HIS A 512 16.19 33.67 -1.45
N VAL A 513 17.49 33.38 -1.43
CA VAL A 513 18.27 33.01 -2.61
C VAL A 513 18.94 31.67 -2.36
N MET A 514 18.48 30.64 -3.07
CA MET A 514 19.09 29.33 -3.06
C MET A 514 20.11 29.25 -4.19
N LEU A 515 21.38 29.12 -3.81
CA LEU A 515 22.49 28.93 -4.73
C LEU A 515 23.05 27.52 -4.57
N ASP A 516 23.30 26.86 -5.69
CA ASP A 516 23.89 25.53 -5.73
C ASP A 516 25.43 25.63 -5.80
N LEU A 517 26.04 26.30 -4.81
CA LEU A 517 27.51 26.46 -4.75
C LEU A 517 28.14 25.31 -3.98
N HIS A 518 29.30 24.85 -4.42
CA HIS A 518 30.00 23.73 -3.78
C HIS A 518 30.60 24.12 -2.42
N THR A 519 30.96 23.12 -1.61
CA THR A 519 31.70 23.36 -0.37
C THR A 519 33.09 23.92 -0.70
N GLY A 520 33.35 25.16 -0.28
CA GLY A 520 34.60 25.87 -0.59
C GLY A 520 34.52 26.76 -1.83
N GLU A 521 33.45 26.66 -2.63
CA GLU A 521 33.14 27.70 -3.60
C GLU A 521 32.59 28.92 -2.89
N SER A 522 33.03 30.08 -3.35
CA SER A 522 32.51 31.35 -2.91
C SER A 522 32.35 32.27 -4.10
N GLY A 523 31.48 33.24 -3.96
CA GLY A 523 31.30 34.27 -4.95
C GLY A 523 30.60 35.47 -4.34
N THR A 524 30.32 36.44 -5.20
CA THR A 524 29.65 37.67 -4.81
C THR A 524 28.24 37.64 -5.34
N LEU A 525 27.26 37.62 -4.43
CA LEU A 525 25.87 37.83 -4.78
C LEU A 525 25.58 39.34 -4.80
N LYS A 526 24.97 39.81 -5.88
CA LYS A 526 24.63 41.20 -6.13
C LYS A 526 23.17 41.32 -6.52
N LEU A 527 22.48 42.30 -5.94
CA LEU A 527 21.11 42.65 -6.32
C LEU A 527 21.11 44.05 -6.94
N TYR A 528 20.54 44.17 -8.13
CA TYR A 528 20.43 45.43 -8.86
C TYR A 528 18.96 45.82 -9.03
N SER A 529 18.68 47.12 -8.97
CA SER A 529 17.42 47.66 -9.51
C SER A 529 17.35 47.45 -11.03
N ILE A 530 16.16 47.54 -11.61
CA ILE A 530 15.99 47.44 -13.06
C ILE A 530 16.74 48.52 -13.86
N SER A 531 17.07 49.64 -13.20
CA SER A 531 17.88 50.72 -13.80
C SER A 531 19.40 50.45 -13.76
N GLY A 532 19.82 49.31 -13.19
CA GLY A 532 21.23 48.92 -13.06
C GLY A 532 21.93 49.40 -11.80
N GLN A 533 21.25 50.16 -10.93
CA GLN A 533 21.81 50.54 -9.62
C GLN A 533 22.01 49.30 -8.73
N LEU A 534 23.22 49.09 -8.21
CA LEU A 534 23.54 48.06 -7.22
C LEU A 534 22.91 48.42 -5.86
N LEU A 535 22.10 47.53 -5.30
CA LEU A 535 21.35 47.71 -4.06
C LEU A 535 21.91 46.88 -2.90
N HIS A 536 22.34 45.65 -3.18
CA HIS A 536 22.93 44.76 -2.19
C HIS A 536 24.14 44.03 -2.79
N GLN A 537 25.15 43.80 -1.96
CA GLN A 537 26.30 42.97 -2.30
C GLN A 537 26.79 42.21 -1.07
N SER A 538 26.91 40.89 -1.19
CA SER A 538 27.47 40.04 -0.13
C SER A 538 28.32 38.93 -0.70
N LYS A 539 29.37 38.55 0.03
CA LYS A 539 30.07 37.30 -0.24
C LYS A 539 29.24 36.14 0.28
N ILE A 540 29.11 35.12 -0.55
CA ILE A 540 28.38 33.90 -0.23
C ILE A 540 29.29 32.72 -0.53
N ALA A 541 29.26 31.71 0.33
CA ALA A 541 30.03 30.48 0.17
C ALA A 541 29.20 29.27 0.58
N GLY A 542 29.45 28.14 -0.09
CA GLY A 542 28.76 26.88 0.18
C GLY A 542 27.32 26.82 -0.33
N TYR A 543 26.78 25.61 -0.31
CA TYR A 543 25.41 25.29 -0.69
C TYR A 543 24.43 25.80 0.37
N GLY A 544 23.35 26.48 -0.03
CA GLY A 544 22.28 26.81 0.92
C GLY A 544 21.28 27.88 0.45
N ASP A 545 20.31 28.12 1.33
CA ASP A 545 19.43 29.30 1.28
C ASP A 545 20.14 30.48 1.96
N HIS A 546 20.22 31.59 1.24
CA HIS A 546 20.78 32.84 1.71
C HIS A 546 19.70 33.91 1.72
N SER A 547 19.30 34.33 2.93
CA SER A 547 18.33 35.41 3.11
C SER A 547 19.01 36.77 3.03
N ILE A 548 18.45 37.64 2.20
CA ILE A 548 18.85 39.05 2.06
C ILE A 548 17.68 39.90 2.53
N SER A 549 17.91 40.76 3.52
CA SER A 549 16.95 41.79 3.89
C SER A 549 16.71 42.70 2.68
N ALA A 550 15.46 42.77 2.23
CA ALA A 550 15.11 43.43 0.99
C ALA A 550 13.98 44.46 1.19
N PRO A 551 14.21 45.55 1.95
CA PRO A 551 13.21 46.61 2.22
C PRO A 551 13.08 47.56 1.02
N TYR A 552 13.01 47.02 -0.19
CA TYR A 552 12.96 47.79 -1.42
C TYR A 552 11.52 47.96 -1.90
N SER A 553 11.28 48.99 -2.72
CA SER A 553 9.96 49.24 -3.29
C SER A 553 9.48 48.06 -4.15
N THR A 554 8.17 47.86 -4.25
CA THR A 554 7.62 46.82 -5.12
C THR A 554 8.08 46.99 -6.56
N GLY A 555 8.61 45.93 -7.17
CA GLY A 555 9.15 45.99 -8.52
C GLY A 555 10.01 44.78 -8.90
N VAL A 556 10.60 44.87 -10.09
CA VAL A 556 11.46 43.84 -10.65
C VAL A 556 12.93 44.22 -10.45
N TYR A 557 13.73 43.24 -10.03
CA TYR A 557 15.15 43.37 -9.72
C TYR A 557 15.96 42.32 -10.47
N MET A 558 17.25 42.58 -10.65
CA MET A 558 18.19 41.63 -11.24
C MET A 558 19.12 41.11 -10.14
N LEU A 559 19.07 39.80 -9.90
CA LEU A 559 19.96 39.09 -9.02
C LEU A 559 21.10 38.51 -9.85
N SER A 560 22.34 38.71 -9.43
CA SER A 560 23.53 38.22 -10.11
C SER A 560 24.46 37.55 -9.10
N PHE A 561 24.90 36.34 -9.40
CA PHE A 561 25.97 35.68 -8.67
C PHE A 561 27.21 35.59 -9.54
N GLU A 562 28.31 36.13 -9.03
CA GLU A 562 29.63 36.09 -9.67
C GLU A 562 30.55 35.20 -8.85
N GLY A 563 30.80 33.98 -9.33
CA GLY A 563 31.78 33.05 -8.78
C GLY A 563 33.03 32.95 -9.65
N ASP A 564 34.07 32.30 -9.14
CA ASP A 564 35.38 32.20 -9.83
C ASP A 564 35.32 31.54 -11.21
N LYS A 565 34.33 30.67 -11.44
CA LYS A 565 34.17 29.90 -12.68
C LYS A 565 32.90 30.23 -13.46
N GLN A 566 32.00 31.07 -12.92
CA GLN A 566 30.69 31.29 -13.51
C GLN A 566 30.04 32.60 -13.08
N VAL A 567 29.18 33.11 -13.96
CA VAL A 567 28.26 34.21 -13.66
C VAL A 567 26.84 33.74 -13.94
N MET A 568 25.98 33.82 -12.93
CA MET A 568 24.57 33.47 -13.02
C MET A 568 23.71 34.71 -12.81
N ASN A 569 22.60 34.84 -13.56
CA ASN A 569 21.70 35.99 -13.44
C ASN A 569 20.24 35.52 -13.37
N LYS A 570 19.44 36.15 -12.51
CA LYS A 570 18.01 35.87 -12.36
C LYS A 570 17.22 37.14 -12.15
N LYS A 571 16.12 37.27 -12.90
CA LYS A 571 15.11 38.30 -12.65
C LYS A 571 14.25 37.87 -11.46
N VAL A 572 14.08 38.75 -10.47
CA VAL A 572 13.25 38.49 -9.28
C VAL A 572 12.24 39.61 -9.08
N PHE A 573 11.05 39.27 -8.59
CA PHE A 573 10.03 40.24 -8.20
C PHE A 573 10.05 40.39 -6.68
N ILE A 574 10.12 41.63 -6.20
CA ILE A 574 9.99 41.98 -4.79
C ILE A 574 8.70 42.78 -4.67
N GLY A 575 7.79 42.36 -3.81
CA GLY A 575 6.48 43.00 -3.64
C GLY A 575 5.84 42.55 -2.34
N ASN A 576 4.96 43.38 -1.79
CA ASN A 576 4.18 42.96 -0.63
C ASN A 576 3.22 41.85 -1.08
N ASP A 577 3.30 40.69 -0.43
CA ASP A 577 2.23 39.68 -0.47
C ASP A 577 0.94 40.25 0.13
#